data_AF-A0AAW7ADS2-F1
#
_entry.id   AF-A0AAW7ADS2-F1
#
_cell.length_a   1.000
_cell.length_b   1.000
_cell.length_c   1.000
_cell.angle_alpha   90.00
_cell.angle_beta   90.00
_cell.angle_gamma   90.00
#
_symmetry.space_group_name_H-M   'P 1'
#
loop_
_entity.id
_entity.type
_entity.pdbx_description
1 polymer ?
#
loop_
_entity_poly.entity_id
_entity_poly.type
_entity_poly.pdbx_seq_one_letter_code
_entity_poly.pdbx_strand_id
1 'polypeptide(L)' 'MKNEYLLLTPGPLSTSETVREAMLKDWCTWDDEYNKDIVEVIRTKLVKLATEQDGYTSVLMQGSGTASV' A
#
# COMPACT_ATOMS: atom_id res chain seq x y z
N MET A 1 15.25 -13.27 2.12
CA MET A 1 14.88 -14.71 2.02
C MET A 1 14.17 -14.92 0.69
N LYS A 2 14.76 -15.66 -0.26
CA LYS A 2 14.19 -15.87 -1.59
C LYS A 2 13.09 -16.94 -1.49
N ASN A 3 11.86 -16.62 -1.87
CA ASN A 3 10.80 -17.62 -1.94
C ASN A 3 11.02 -18.45 -3.22
N GLU A 4 11.17 -19.77 -3.10
CA GLU A 4 11.44 -20.66 -4.23
C GLU A 4 10.19 -20.92 -5.09
N TYR A 5 9.01 -20.59 -4.57
CA TYR A 5 7.75 -20.81 -5.26
C TYR A 5 7.24 -19.55 -5.96
N LEU A 6 6.79 -19.72 -7.21
CA LEU A 6 5.96 -18.76 -7.91
C LEU A 6 4.49 -19.02 -7.59
N LEU A 7 3.84 -18.08 -6.91
CA LEU A 7 2.43 -18.16 -6.55
C LEU A 7 1.57 -17.71 -7.73
N LEU A 8 0.85 -18.64 -8.34
CA LEU A 8 -0.16 -18.40 -9.40
C LEU A 8 -1.56 -18.21 -8.80
N THR A 9 -1.64 -17.51 -7.67
CA THR A 9 -2.86 -17.24 -6.90
C THR A 9 -3.35 -15.81 -7.16
N PRO A 10 -4.66 -15.54 -7.04
CA PRO A 10 -5.21 -14.19 -7.21
C PRO A 10 -4.87 -13.24 -6.04
N GLY A 11 -4.39 -13.77 -4.91
CA GLY A 11 -3.99 -13.00 -3.73
C GLY A 11 -4.05 -13.85 -2.45
N PRO A 12 -3.06 -13.79 -1.53
CA PRO A 12 -1.74 -13.18 -1.68
C PRO A 12 -0.93 -13.80 -2.85
N LEU A 13 0.01 -13.05 -3.41
CA LEU A 13 0.77 -13.41 -4.62
C LEU A 13 2.28 -13.16 -4.45
N SER A 14 3.11 -13.64 -5.38
CA SER A 14 4.57 -13.41 -5.35
C SER A 14 4.90 -11.93 -5.62
N THR A 15 5.54 -11.27 -4.66
CA THR A 15 5.99 -9.86 -4.77
C THR A 15 7.48 -9.76 -5.09
N SER A 16 7.91 -8.61 -5.62
CA SER A 16 9.32 -8.34 -5.90
C SER A 16 10.15 -8.33 -4.61
N GLU A 17 11.47 -8.49 -4.74
CA GLU A 17 12.39 -8.37 -3.61
C GLU A 17 12.35 -6.97 -2.98
N THR A 18 12.37 -5.92 -3.81
CA THR A 18 12.32 -4.53 -3.36
C THR A 18 11.07 -4.19 -2.54
N VAL A 19 9.91 -4.74 -2.88
CA VAL A 19 8.67 -4.55 -2.10
C VAL A 19 8.78 -5.24 -0.74
N ARG A 20 9.43 -6.41 -0.67
CA ARG A 20 9.61 -7.13 0.59
C ARG A 20 10.63 -6.44 1.50
N GLU A 21 11.70 -5.92 0.93
CA GLU A 21 12.72 -5.16 1.67
C GLU A 21 12.18 -3.85 2.22
N ALA A 22 11.26 -3.18 1.51
CA ALA A 22 10.61 -1.97 2.00
C ALA A 22 9.83 -2.17 3.31
N MET A 23 9.47 -3.41 3.66
CA MET A 23 8.80 -3.74 4.92
C MET A 23 9.75 -3.85 6.11
N LEU A 24 11.07 -3.88 5.91
CA LEU A 24 12.07 -4.09 6.98
C LEU A 24 12.44 -2.78 7.70
N LYS A 25 11.44 -1.90 7.92
CA LYS A 25 11.58 -0.66 8.68
C LYS A 25 10.35 -0.47 9.57
N ASP A 26 10.59 -0.22 10.85
CA ASP A 26 9.57 0.21 11.80
C ASP A 26 9.32 1.71 11.65
N TRP A 27 8.05 2.10 11.72
CA TRP A 27 7.61 3.48 11.57
C TRP A 27 6.80 3.93 12.78
N CYS A 28 7.06 5.13 13.28
CA CYS A 28 6.23 5.75 14.30
C CYS A 28 4.98 6.34 13.63
N THR A 29 3.79 5.89 14.03
CA THR A 29 2.51 6.32 13.42
C THR A 29 2.12 7.75 13.76
N TRP A 30 2.79 8.37 14.72
CA TRP A 30 2.58 9.78 15.09
C TRP A 30 3.51 10.74 14.35
N ASP A 31 4.57 10.24 13.73
CA ASP A 31 5.55 11.09 13.06
C ASP A 31 5.07 11.52 11.67
N ASP A 32 5.54 12.71 11.27
CA ASP A 32 5.30 13.24 9.93
C ASP A 32 5.89 12.35 8.84
N GLU A 33 7.01 11.65 9.11
CA GLU A 33 7.64 10.73 8.14
C GLU A 33 6.67 9.60 7.73
N TYR A 34 5.86 9.11 8.67
CA TYR A 34 4.82 8.13 8.35
C TYR A 34 3.61 8.78 7.68
N ASN A 35 3.06 9.82 8.30
CA ASN A 35 1.78 10.38 7.86
C ASN A 35 1.90 11.16 6.53
N LYS A 36 2.90 12.03 6.39
CA LYS A 36 3.09 12.88 5.21
C LYS A 36 3.84 12.18 4.09
N ASP A 37 4.93 11.48 4.42
CA ASP A 37 5.81 10.94 3.37
C ASP A 37 5.40 9.55 2.89
N ILE A 38 4.55 8.83 3.64
CA ILE A 38 4.01 7.53 3.24
C ILE A 38 2.51 7.59 2.98
N VAL A 39 1.70 7.92 4.00
CA VAL A 39 0.24 7.81 3.90
C VAL A 39 -0.33 8.79 2.87
N GLU A 40 -0.01 10.09 2.97
CA GLU A 40 -0.49 11.08 2.01
C GLU A 40 0.01 10.81 0.58
N VAL A 41 1.26 10.36 0.42
CA VAL A 41 1.81 9.97 -0.89
C VAL A 41 1.02 8.82 -1.51
N ILE A 42 0.66 7.80 -0.73
CA ILE A 42 -0.19 6.69 -1.21
C ILE A 42 -1.58 7.22 -1.60
N ARG A 43 -2.19 8.07 -0.76
CA ARG A 43 -3.52 8.63 -1.04
C ARG A 43 -3.55 9.40 -2.35
N THR A 44 -2.61 10.33 -2.55
CA THR A 44 -2.52 11.11 -3.79
C THR A 44 -2.29 10.23 -5.01
N LYS A 45 -1.41 9.22 -4.92
CA LYS A 45 -1.15 8.30 -6.02
C LYS A 45 -2.38 7.47 -6.39
N LEU A 46 -3.15 7.00 -5.40
CA LEU A 46 -4.36 6.22 -5.64
C LEU A 46 -5.43 7.03 -6.38
N VAL A 47 -5.69 8.27 -5.96
CA VAL A 47 -6.66 9.15 -6.66
C VAL A 47 -6.22 9.38 -8.10
N LYS A 48 -4.93 9.70 -8.31
CA LYS A 48 -4.36 9.92 -9.65
C LYS A 48 -4.43 8.69 -10.55
N LEU A 49 -4.32 7.49 -9.99
CA LEU A 49 -4.50 6.23 -10.75
C LEU A 49 -5.96 5.97 -11.11
N ALA A 50 -6.89 6.39 -10.26
CA ALA A 50 -8.32 6.13 -10.45
C ALA A 50 -8.98 7.12 -11.42
N THR A 51 -8.59 8.40 -11.39
CA THR A 51 -9.24 9.44 -12.19
C THR A 51 -8.38 10.71 -12.33
N GLU A 52 -8.63 11.46 -13.41
CA GLU A 52 -8.10 12.82 -13.61
C GLU A 52 -9.09 13.91 -13.14
N GLN A 53 -10.29 13.52 -12.71
CA GLN A 53 -11.34 14.45 -12.28
C GLN A 53 -11.13 14.92 -10.85
N ASP A 54 -11.43 16.19 -10.61
CA ASP A 54 -11.44 16.78 -9.27
C ASP A 54 -12.63 16.27 -8.44
N GLY A 55 -12.54 16.45 -7.11
CA GLY A 55 -13.61 16.11 -6.17
C GLY A 55 -13.53 14.68 -5.60
N TYR A 56 -12.52 13.90 -5.97
CA TYR A 56 -12.27 12.57 -5.43
C TYR A 56 -11.19 12.56 -4.34
N THR A 57 -11.30 11.61 -3.41
CA THR A 57 -10.31 11.36 -2.36
C THR A 57 -10.20 9.86 -2.09
N SER A 58 -9.15 9.45 -1.38
CA SER A 58 -8.96 8.07 -0.93
C SER A 58 -8.82 8.01 0.58
N VAL A 59 -9.33 6.93 1.17
CA VAL A 59 -9.18 6.58 2.59
C VAL A 59 -8.61 5.17 2.66
N LEU A 60 -7.58 4.96 3.48
CA LEU A 60 -7.00 3.65 3.73
C LEU A 60 -7.72 3.02 4.94
N MET A 61 -8.19 1.79 4.79
CA MET A 61 -8.89 1.06 5.86
C MET A 61 -8.10 -0.21 6.21
N GLN A 62 -7.86 -0.42 7.51
CA GLN A 62 -7.24 -1.65 7.99
C GLN A 62 -8.20 -2.82 7.81
N GLY A 63 -7.67 -3.96 7.37
CA GLY A 63 -8.42 -5.20 7.21
C GLY A 63 -8.22 -5.82 5.82
N SER A 64 -9.00 -6.85 5.52
CA SER A 64 -9.11 -7.39 4.17
C SER A 64 -10.03 -6.51 3.31
N GLY A 65 -10.10 -6.77 2.01
CA GLY A 65 -11.02 -6.06 1.12
C GLY A 65 -12.50 -6.18 1.49
N THR A 66 -12.87 -7.19 2.30
CA THR A 66 -14.24 -7.31 2.84
C THR A 66 -14.54 -6.26 3.91
N ALA A 67 -13.53 -5.78 4.65
CA ALA A 67 -13.75 -4.79 5.71
C ALA A 67 -14.02 -3.38 5.16
N SER A 68 -13.71 -3.12 3.89
CA SER A 68 -13.88 -1.80 3.27
C SER A 68 -15.25 -1.59 2.59
N VAL A 69 -16.12 -2.61 2.58
CA VAL A 69 -17.43 -2.58 1.88
C VAL A 69 -18.59 -2.87 2.83
#